data_AF-A0A6A5QTM7-F1
#
_entry.id   AF-A0A6A5QTM7-F1
#
_cell.length_a   1.000
_cell.length_b   1.000
_cell.length_c   1.000
_cell.angle_alpha   90.00
_cell.angle_beta   90.00
_cell.angle_gamma   90.00
#
_symmetry.space_group_name_H-M   'P 1'
#
loop_
_entity.id
_entity.type
_entity.pdbx_description
1 polymer ?
#
loop_
_entity_poly.entity_id
_entity_poly.type
_entity_poly.pdbx_seq_one_letter_code
_entity_poly.pdbx_strand_id
1 'polypeptide(L)'
;AHQTPQVHLFDSTFWEVLPAHYDKIKSRLDLIARLYHEASAAIMATDRAAGVNSLKAELEMLENDIVKYREIVKGITFKDIVGIYIAGGRLRWRAEQIAKEDLEDLEKSLKQIEDKAKEMKADIVYGFEEK
;
A
#
# COMPACT_ATOMS: atom_id res chain seq x y z
N ALA A 1 3.83 -3.73 38.16
CA ALA A 1 4.18 -3.61 36.74
C ALA A 1 3.20 -4.48 35.95
N HIS A 2 2.20 -3.88 35.30
CA HIS A 2 1.30 -4.62 34.42
C HIS A 2 2.02 -4.89 33.11
N GLN A 3 2.12 -6.17 32.72
CA GLN A 3 2.61 -6.57 31.42
C GLN A 3 1.68 -5.97 30.36
N THR A 4 2.23 -5.09 29.53
CA THR A 4 1.52 -4.47 28.42
C THR A 4 1.13 -5.58 27.42
N PRO A 5 -0.15 -5.76 27.08
CA PRO A 5 -0.62 -6.82 26.19
C PRO A 5 -0.18 -6.68 24.72
N GLN A 6 0.65 -5.68 24.39
CA GLN A 6 0.93 -5.28 23.01
C GLN A 6 1.66 -6.34 22.18
N VAL A 7 2.45 -7.20 22.82
CA VAL A 7 3.29 -8.20 22.12
C VAL A 7 2.44 -9.25 21.40
N HIS A 8 1.28 -9.65 21.95
CA HIS A 8 0.47 -10.73 21.38
C HIS A 8 -0.48 -10.30 20.23
N LEU A 9 -0.91 -9.04 20.22
CA LEU A 9 -1.68 -8.47 19.09
C LEU A 9 -0.77 -8.22 17.87
N PHE A 10 0.48 -7.86 18.11
CA PHE A 10 1.46 -7.63 17.04
C PHE A 10 1.94 -8.93 16.37
N ASP A 11 1.92 -10.08 17.04
CA ASP A 11 2.47 -11.32 16.46
C ASP A 11 1.48 -12.04 15.52
N SER A 12 0.17 -11.93 15.78
CA SER A 12 -0.88 -12.63 15.03
C SER A 12 -1.62 -11.75 14.03
N THR A 13 -1.93 -10.50 14.39
CA THR A 13 -2.79 -9.63 13.57
C THR A 13 -1.97 -8.83 12.56
N PHE A 14 -0.73 -8.49 12.91
CA PHE A 14 0.12 -7.63 12.10
C PHE A 14 0.55 -8.25 10.77
N TRP A 15 1.02 -9.51 10.81
CA TRP A 15 1.47 -10.24 9.63
C TRP A 15 0.33 -10.64 8.70
N GLU A 16 -0.91 -10.60 9.17
CA GLU A 16 -2.10 -10.78 8.33
C GLU A 16 -2.59 -9.44 7.75
N VAL A 17 -2.54 -8.37 8.54
CA VAL A 17 -3.04 -7.03 8.16
C VAL A 17 -2.16 -6.37 7.10
N LEU A 18 -0.83 -6.38 7.25
CA LEU A 18 0.07 -5.75 6.27
C LEU A 18 -0.09 -6.32 4.85
N PRO A 19 -0.01 -7.65 4.64
CA PRO A 19 -0.23 -8.25 3.32
C PRO A 19 -1.65 -8.01 2.81
N ALA A 20 -2.68 -8.08 3.66
CA ALA A 20 -4.06 -7.84 3.23
C ALA A 20 -4.26 -6.41 2.69
N HIS A 21 -3.66 -5.40 3.33
CA HIS A 21 -3.70 -4.03 2.82
C HIS A 21 -2.90 -3.86 1.54
N TYR A 22 -1.73 -4.51 1.43
CA TYR A 22 -0.93 -4.51 0.21
C TYR A 22 -1.68 -5.16 -0.97
N ASP A 23 -2.31 -6.32 -0.75
CA ASP A 23 -3.10 -7.03 -1.75
C ASP A 23 -4.32 -6.23 -2.20
N LYS A 24 -4.93 -5.48 -1.29
CA LYS A 24 -6.01 -4.55 -1.62
C LYS A 24 -5.53 -3.42 -2.55
N ILE A 25 -4.39 -2.80 -2.22
CA ILE A 25 -3.77 -1.77 -3.08
C ILE A 25 -3.45 -2.35 -4.45
N LYS A 26 -2.84 -3.54 -4.51
CA LYS A 26 -2.49 -4.22 -5.76
C LYS A 26 -3.72 -4.53 -6.61
N SER A 27 -4.77 -5.09 -6.00
CA SER A 27 -6.02 -5.41 -6.70
C SER A 27 -6.66 -4.16 -7.30
N ARG A 28 -6.57 -3.04 -6.60
CA ARG A 28 -7.09 -1.76 -7.08
C ARG A 28 -6.25 -1.17 -8.22
N LEU A 29 -4.92 -1.28 -8.14
CA LEU A 29 -4.03 -0.91 -9.25
C LEU A 29 -4.36 -1.71 -10.52
N ASP A 30 -4.60 -3.02 -10.39
CA ASP A 30 -4.98 -3.88 -11.51
C ASP A 30 -6.33 -3.46 -12.11
N LEU A 31 -7.30 -3.09 -11.27
CA LEU A 31 -8.60 -2.57 -11.72
C LEU A 31 -8.45 -1.24 -12.46
N ILE A 32 -7.67 -0.29 -11.93
CA ILE A 32 -7.41 1.00 -12.57
C ILE A 32 -6.75 0.80 -13.94
N ALA A 33 -5.78 -0.12 -14.05
CA ALA A 33 -5.14 -0.43 -15.32
C ALA A 33 -6.14 -0.96 -16.37
N ARG A 34 -7.08 -1.82 -15.95
CA ARG A 34 -8.16 -2.32 -16.83
C ARG A 34 -9.10 -1.21 -17.27
N LEU A 35 -9.60 -0.42 -16.33
CA LEU A 35 -10.49 0.71 -16.63
C LEU A 35 -9.83 1.75 -17.54
N TYR A 36 -8.52 1.96 -17.38
CA TYR A 36 -7.74 2.87 -18.23
C TYR A 36 -7.68 2.37 -19.68
N HIS A 37 -7.42 1.07 -19.85
CA HIS A 37 -7.44 0.44 -21.17
C HIS A 37 -8.85 0.49 -21.79
N GLU A 38 -9.90 0.22 -21.02
CA GLU A 38 -11.29 0.28 -21.49
C GLU A 38 -11.69 1.70 -21.91
N ALA A 39 -11.40 2.70 -21.08
CA ALA A 39 -11.72 4.10 -21.36
C ALA A 39 -10.93 4.65 -22.56
N SER A 40 -9.66 4.25 -22.72
CA SER A 40 -8.84 4.67 -23.87
C SER A 40 -9.25 4.00 -25.18
N ALA A 41 -9.74 2.76 -25.14
CA ALA A 41 -10.25 2.03 -26.30
C ALA A 41 -11.73 2.36 -26.65
N ALA A 42 -12.45 3.06 -25.76
CA ALA A 42 -13.85 3.41 -25.97
C ALA A 42 -14.04 4.32 -27.19
N ILE A 43 -14.92 3.87 -28.10
CA ILE A 43 -15.25 4.56 -29.35
C ILE A 43 -16.32 5.64 -29.11
N MET A 44 -17.29 5.37 -28.22
CA MET A 44 -18.34 6.33 -27.88
C MET A 44 -17.89 7.28 -26.77
N ALA A 45 -18.14 8.57 -26.95
CA ALA A 45 -17.78 9.61 -25.97
C ALA A 45 -18.46 9.40 -24.61
N THR A 46 -19.67 8.84 -24.58
CA THR A 46 -20.40 8.50 -23.35
C THR A 46 -19.71 7.40 -22.55
N ASP A 47 -19.23 6.35 -23.23
CA ASP A 47 -18.54 5.23 -22.60
C ASP A 47 -17.16 5.66 -22.09
N ARG A 48 -16.46 6.51 -22.85
CA ARG A 48 -15.21 7.15 -22.41
C ARG A 48 -15.43 7.99 -21.15
N ALA A 49 -16.46 8.85 -21.12
CA ALA A 49 -16.76 9.69 -19.97
C ALA A 49 -17.13 8.87 -18.72
N ALA A 50 -17.91 7.80 -18.89
CA ALA A 50 -18.23 6.86 -17.81
C ALA A 50 -16.97 6.16 -17.29
N GLY A 51 -16.09 5.69 -18.18
CA GLY A 51 -14.81 5.08 -17.82
C GLY A 51 -13.88 6.04 -17.06
N VAL A 52 -13.77 7.30 -17.50
CA VAL A 52 -12.98 8.34 -16.82
C VAL A 52 -13.53 8.66 -15.43
N ASN A 53 -14.85 8.71 -15.25
CA ASN A 53 -15.44 8.93 -13.92
C ASN A 53 -15.16 7.75 -12.98
N SER A 54 -15.28 6.51 -13.46
CA SER A 54 -14.92 5.32 -12.69
C SER A 54 -13.42 5.31 -12.33
N LEU A 55 -12.55 5.71 -13.25
CA LEU A 55 -11.10 5.85 -13.00
C LEU A 55 -10.80 6.86 -11.90
N LYS A 56 -11.45 8.03 -11.92
CA LYS A 56 -11.28 9.07 -10.89
C LYS A 56 -11.70 8.54 -9.51
N ALA A 57 -12.84 7.86 -9.43
CA ALA A 57 -13.31 7.26 -8.18
C ALA A 57 -12.33 6.20 -7.64
N GLU A 58 -11.83 5.31 -8.50
CA GLU A 58 -10.87 4.27 -8.08
C GLU A 58 -9.52 4.86 -7.68
N LEU A 59 -9.06 5.94 -8.33
CA LEU A 59 -7.86 6.67 -7.91
C LEU A 59 -8.02 7.28 -6.52
N GLU A 60 -9.15 7.92 -6.22
CA GLU A 60 -9.42 8.46 -4.88
C GLU A 60 -9.43 7.35 -3.82
N MET A 61 -10.01 6.18 -4.15
CA MET A 61 -9.97 5.03 -3.26
C MET A 61 -8.56 4.46 -3.09
N LEU A 62 -7.73 4.46 -4.14
CA LEU A 62 -6.33 4.05 -4.10
C LEU A 62 -5.52 4.96 -3.18
N GLU A 63 -5.66 6.29 -3.32
CA GLU A 63 -5.01 7.26 -2.44
C GLU A 63 -5.38 7.02 -0.97
N ASN A 64 -6.67 6.78 -0.69
CA ASN A 64 -7.13 6.46 0.66
C ASN A 64 -6.55 5.14 1.19
N ASP A 65 -6.47 4.09 0.36
CA ASP A 65 -5.88 2.81 0.77
C ASP A 65 -4.37 2.93 1.03
N ILE A 66 -3.65 3.74 0.25
CA ILE A 66 -2.24 4.05 0.46
C ILE A 66 -2.03 4.83 1.76
N VAL A 67 -2.87 5.83 2.05
CA VAL A 67 -2.80 6.59 3.32
C VAL A 67 -3.00 5.66 4.51
N LYS A 68 -4.00 4.77 4.47
CA LYS A 68 -4.24 3.78 5.53
C LYS A 68 -3.05 2.83 5.69
N TYR A 69 -2.49 2.35 4.58
CA TYR A 69 -1.31 1.50 4.63
C TYR A 69 -0.11 2.24 5.26
N ARG A 70 0.13 3.50 4.89
CA ARG A 70 1.15 4.35 5.52
C ARG A 70 0.91 4.56 7.01
N GLU A 71 -0.33 4.74 7.46
CA GLU A 71 -0.65 4.87 8.88
C GLU A 71 -0.31 3.59 9.67
N ILE A 72 -0.64 2.42 9.11
CA ILE A 72 -0.27 1.13 9.68
C ILE A 72 1.25 1.01 9.76
N VAL A 73 1.96 1.33 8.67
CA VAL A 73 3.42 1.31 8.60
C VAL A 73 4.07 2.22 9.65
N LYS A 74 3.56 3.45 9.81
CA LYS A 74 4.06 4.39 10.83
C LYS A 74 3.84 3.90 12.26
N GLY A 75 2.86 3.03 12.47
CA GLY A 75 2.62 2.38 13.76
C GLY A 75 3.69 1.34 14.12
N ILE A 76 4.54 0.95 13.18
CA ILE A 76 5.58 -0.05 13.38
C ILE A 76 6.82 0.62 13.99
N THR A 77 7.21 0.16 15.18
CA THR A 77 8.49 0.59 15.76
C THR A 77 9.56 -0.47 15.55
N PHE A 78 10.80 -0.01 15.38
CA PHE A 78 11.97 -0.90 15.34
C PHE A 78 12.02 -1.87 16.52
N LYS A 79 11.60 -1.43 17.72
CA LYS A 79 11.60 -2.27 18.92
C LYS A 79 10.61 -3.44 18.81
N ASP A 80 9.47 -3.22 18.16
CA ASP A 80 8.44 -4.26 17.99
C ASP A 80 8.95 -5.35 17.05
N ILE A 81 9.54 -4.98 15.90
CA ILE A 81 10.11 -5.95 14.95
C ILE A 81 11.29 -6.70 15.57
N VAL A 82 12.18 -6.00 16.29
CA VAL A 82 13.28 -6.67 17.02
C VAL A 82 12.74 -7.65 18.05
N GLY A 83 11.68 -7.28 18.79
CA GLY A 83 11.01 -8.14 19.75
C GLY A 83 10.50 -9.43 19.13
N ILE A 84 9.87 -9.35 17.95
CA ILE A 84 9.38 -10.50 17.19
C ILE A 84 10.53 -11.43 16.80
N TYR A 85 11.62 -10.89 16.24
CA TYR A 85 12.75 -11.72 15.84
C TYR A 85 13.45 -12.40 17.02
N ILE A 86 13.55 -11.72 18.17
CA ILE A 86 14.08 -12.31 19.40
C ILE A 86 13.14 -13.43 19.90
N ALA A 87 11.83 -13.21 19.89
CA ALA A 87 10.85 -14.23 20.27
C ALA A 87 10.91 -15.47 19.36
N GLY A 88 11.19 -15.26 18.06
CA GLY A 88 11.48 -16.32 17.08
C GLY A 88 12.86 -16.99 17.25
N GLY A 89 13.59 -16.72 18.33
CA GLY A 89 14.86 -17.37 18.67
C GLY A 89 16.10 -16.76 18.01
N ARG A 90 15.99 -15.57 17.40
CA ARG A 90 17.17 -14.86 16.86
C ARG A 90 17.98 -14.22 17.98
N LEU A 91 19.30 -14.21 17.81
CA LEU A 91 20.19 -13.42 18.65
C LEU A 91 19.89 -11.93 18.46
N ARG A 92 19.94 -11.15 19.54
CA ARG A 92 19.57 -9.73 19.56
C ARG A 92 20.24 -8.90 18.46
N TRP A 93 21.56 -9.01 18.29
CA TRP A 93 22.29 -8.25 17.26
C TRP A 93 21.82 -8.60 15.84
N ARG A 94 21.42 -9.86 15.61
CA ARG A 94 20.91 -10.32 14.32
C ARG A 94 19.46 -9.89 14.11
N ALA A 95 18.64 -9.92 15.16
CA ALA A 95 17.29 -9.37 15.15
C ALA A 95 17.29 -7.86 14.84
N GLU A 96 18.22 -7.11 15.43
CA GLU A 96 18.40 -5.68 15.17
C GLU A 96 18.84 -5.39 13.73
N GLN A 97 19.70 -6.23 13.15
CA GLN A 97 20.06 -6.12 11.73
C GLN A 97 18.86 -6.36 10.80
N ILE A 98 18.17 -7.49 10.97
CA ILE A 98 17.04 -7.86 10.11
C ILE A 98 15.89 -6.85 10.25
N ALA A 99 15.58 -6.42 11.47
CA ALA A 99 14.54 -5.42 11.71
C ALA A 99 14.83 -4.07 11.03
N LYS A 100 16.11 -3.71 10.87
CA LYS A 100 16.50 -2.50 10.16
C LYS A 100 16.32 -2.68 8.65
N GLU A 101 16.76 -3.80 8.09
CA GLU A 101 16.59 -4.14 6.67
C GLU A 101 15.10 -4.15 6.30
N ASP A 102 14.25 -4.80 7.09
CA ASP A 102 12.81 -4.88 6.85
C ASP A 102 12.12 -3.51 6.87
N LEU A 103 12.50 -2.63 7.82
CA LEU A 103 11.94 -1.28 7.87
C LEU A 103 12.35 -0.44 6.67
N GLU A 104 13.60 -0.55 6.23
CA GLU A 104 14.10 0.14 5.04
C GLU A 104 13.39 -0.36 3.77
N ASP A 105 13.20 -1.67 3.63
CA ASP A 105 12.49 -2.28 2.51
C ASP A 105 11.01 -1.86 2.49
N LEU A 106 10.37 -1.85 3.65
CA LEU A 106 8.97 -1.49 3.78
C LEU A 106 8.71 0.00 3.47
N GLU A 107 9.60 0.90 3.89
CA GLU A 107 9.54 2.32 3.52
C GLU A 107 9.79 2.51 2.01
N LYS A 108 10.74 1.76 1.44
CA LYS A 108 11.03 1.79 0.00
C LYS A 108 9.84 1.31 -0.83
N SER A 109 9.20 0.22 -0.43
CA SER A 109 7.99 -0.29 -1.10
C SER A 109 6.83 0.70 -1.00
N LEU A 110 6.62 1.33 0.17
CA LEU A 110 5.59 2.36 0.34
C LEU A 110 5.82 3.54 -0.61
N LYS A 111 7.06 4.02 -0.71
CA LYS A 111 7.43 5.11 -1.60
C LYS A 111 7.16 4.76 -3.07
N GLN A 112 7.53 3.55 -3.50
CA GLN A 112 7.28 3.10 -4.89
C GLN A 112 5.79 3.08 -5.23
N ILE A 113 4.94 2.64 -4.31
CA ILE A 113 3.48 2.64 -4.50
C ILE A 113 2.96 4.08 -4.63
N GLU A 114 3.43 4.98 -3.78
CA GLU A 114 3.03 6.39 -3.81
C GLU A 114 3.44 7.11 -5.07
N ASP A 115 4.67 6.89 -5.53
CA ASP A 115 5.18 7.50 -6.74
C ASP A 115 4.37 6.99 -7.94
N LYS A 116 4.09 5.68 -8.00
CA LYS A 116 3.25 5.09 -9.05
C LYS A 116 1.82 5.61 -9.04
N ALA A 117 1.21 5.80 -7.86
CA ALA A 117 -0.13 6.37 -7.76
C ALA A 117 -0.18 7.83 -8.26
N LYS A 118 0.87 8.62 -7.97
CA LYS A 118 1.00 9.99 -8.49
C LYS A 118 1.16 10.02 -10.01
N GLU A 119 2.00 9.15 -10.56
CA GLU A 119 2.18 8.99 -12.00
C GLU A 119 0.85 8.66 -12.68
N MET A 120 0.12 7.66 -12.18
CA MET A 120 -1.19 7.26 -12.73
C MET A 120 -2.22 8.39 -12.65
N LYS A 121 -2.23 9.15 -11.55
CA LYS A 121 -3.11 10.32 -11.42
C LYS A 121 -2.77 11.38 -12.46
N ALA A 122 -1.50 11.68 -12.66
CA ALA A 122 -1.06 12.65 -13.66
C ALA A 122 -1.47 12.18 -15.08
N ASP A 123 -1.21 10.93 -15.42
CA ASP A 123 -1.57 10.36 -16.72
C ASP A 123 -3.08 10.40 -16.98
N ILE A 124 -3.91 10.12 -15.97
CA ILE A 124 -5.36 10.12 -16.12
C ILE A 124 -5.93 11.54 -16.21
N VAL A 125 -5.40 12.48 -15.42
CA VAL A 125 -5.85 13.87 -15.44
C VAL A 125 -5.45 14.54 -16.76
N TYR A 126 -4.19 14.40 -17.19
CA TYR A 126 -3.70 15.09 -18.38
C TYR A 126 -3.97 14.31 -19.68
N GLY A 127 -3.91 12.98 -19.67
CA GLY A 127 -4.02 12.15 -20.87
C GLY A 127 -5.42 12.01 -21.46
N PHE A 128 -6.47 12.30 -20.68
CA PHE A 128 -7.86 12.34 -21.15
C PHE A 128 -8.40 13.76 -21.40
N GLU A 129 -7.70 14.81 -20.97
CA GLU A 129 -8.08 16.20 -21.26
C GLU A 129 -7.61 16.67 -22.65
N GLU A 130 -6.60 16.02 -23.23
CA GLU A 130 -6.03 16.38 -24.55
C GLU A 130 -6.62 15.60 -25.75
N LYS A 131 -7.54 14.63 -25.55
CA LYS A 131 -8.08 13.75 -26.62
C LYS A 131 -9.60 13.76 -26.74
#